data_AF-A0A813LXA7-F1
#
_entry.id   AF-A0A813LXA7-F1
#
_cell.length_a   1.000
_cell.length_b   1.000
_cell.length_c   1.000
_cell.angle_alpha   90.00
_cell.angle_beta   90.00
_cell.angle_gamma   90.00
#
_symmetry.space_group_name_H-M   'P 1'
#
loop_
_entity.id
_entity.type
_entity.pdbx_description
1 polymer ?
#
loop_
_entity_poly.entity_id
_entity_poly.type
_entity_poly.pdbx_seq_one_letter_code
_entity_poly.pdbx_strand_id
1 'polypeptide(L)'
;MAFPSDTTEWNFMNMMGLYFPCVTGIMAGANRSADLKDPTSSIPKGTLFAQISTSMIYFTFIFVFGAVAPRETLLNDKFFAATSAWPVKHIVVYGAWHAQIM
;
A
#
# COMPACT_ATOMS: atom_id res chain seq x y z
N MET A 1 -5.94 31.95 1.37
CA MET A 1 -5.77 31.13 0.15
C MET A 1 -6.70 29.94 0.32
N ALA A 2 -7.87 30.00 -0.31
CA ALA A 2 -8.97 29.07 -0.06
C ALA A 2 -8.63 27.67 -0.59
N PHE A 3 -8.80 26.65 0.24
CA PHE A 3 -8.78 25.26 -0.20
C PHE A 3 -9.99 25.05 -1.12
N PRO A 4 -9.80 24.60 -2.38
CA PRO A 4 -10.92 24.33 -3.27
C PRO A 4 -11.79 23.23 -2.67
N SER A 5 -13.03 23.60 -2.35
CA SER A 5 -14.14 22.68 -2.12
C SER A 5 -14.60 22.14 -3.46
N ASP A 6 -13.76 21.32 -4.10
CA ASP A 6 -14.22 20.45 -5.18
C ASP A 6 -15.03 19.33 -4.52
N THR A 7 -16.28 19.20 -4.93
CA THR A 7 -17.05 17.96 -4.80
C THR A 7 -16.26 16.85 -5.48
N THR A 8 -15.29 16.28 -4.77
CA THR A 8 -14.52 15.14 -5.25
C THR A 8 -15.50 13.96 -5.22
N GLU A 9 -16.26 13.80 -6.29
CA GLU A 9 -17.06 12.60 -6.48
C GLU A 9 -16.09 11.42 -6.55
N TRP A 10 -16.07 10.63 -5.48
CA TRP A 10 -15.28 9.41 -5.40
C TRP A 10 -15.82 8.40 -6.40
N ASN A 11 -15.39 8.52 -7.65
CA ASN A 11 -15.75 7.60 -8.71
C ASN A 11 -14.82 6.38 -8.68
N PHE A 12 -15.35 5.22 -9.04
CA PHE A 12 -14.60 3.95 -9.07
C PHE A 12 -13.31 4.07 -9.89
N MET A 13 -13.37 4.74 -11.04
CA MET A 13 -12.20 4.95 -11.90
C MET A 13 -11.09 5.76 -11.20
N ASN A 14 -11.48 6.79 -10.44
CA ASN A 14 -10.54 7.64 -9.71
C ASN A 14 -9.88 6.86 -8.55
N MET A 15 -10.66 6.04 -7.82
CA MET A 15 -10.12 5.18 -6.76
C MET A 15 -9.18 4.10 -7.32
N MET A 16 -9.51 3.53 -8.48
CA MET A 16 -8.64 2.59 -9.18
C MET A 16 -7.31 3.24 -9.58
N GLY A 17 -7.35 4.47 -10.11
CA GLY A 17 -6.16 5.25 -10.45
C GLY A 17 -5.26 5.55 -9.24
N LEU A 18 -5.85 5.81 -8.07
CA LEU A 18 -5.12 6.01 -6.82
C LEU A 18 -4.48 4.72 -6.29
N TYR A 19 -5.16 3.58 -6.45
CA TYR A 19 -4.67 2.27 -5.99
C TYR A 19 -3.66 1.63 -6.94
N PHE A 20 -3.70 1.96 -8.23
CA PHE A 20 -2.80 1.42 -9.26
C PHE A 20 -1.32 1.42 -8.86
N PRO A 21 -0.70 2.54 -8.40
CA PRO A 21 0.71 2.54 -8.01
C PRO A 21 1.03 1.55 -6.87
N CYS A 22 0.07 1.21 -6.00
CA CYS A 22 0.28 0.26 -4.90
C CYS A 22 0.50 -1.19 -5.37
N VAL A 23 0.09 -1.51 -6.60
CA VAL A 23 0.26 -2.85 -7.22
C VAL A 23 1.40 -2.86 -8.24
N THR A 24 1.93 -1.68 -8.61
CA THR A 24 3.11 -1.59 -9.47
C THR A 24 4.37 -2.03 -8.72
N GLY A 25 5.44 -2.40 -9.44
CA GLY A 25 6.72 -2.82 -8.84
C GLY A 25 7.08 -4.30 -8.97
N ILE A 26 6.28 -5.08 -9.71
CA ILE A 26 6.49 -6.52 -9.94
C ILE A 26 7.89 -6.88 -10.50
N MET A 27 8.53 -5.92 -11.18
CA MET A 27 9.84 -6.10 -11.83
C MET A 27 11.03 -5.92 -10.88
N ALA A 28 10.83 -5.43 -9.65
CA ALA A 28 11.92 -5.22 -8.69
C ALA A 28 12.70 -6.52 -8.38
N GLY A 29 12.03 -7.68 -8.40
CA GLY A 29 12.67 -8.98 -8.18
C GLY A 29 13.56 -9.44 -9.34
N ALA A 30 13.29 -9.01 -10.58
CA ALA A 30 14.10 -9.38 -11.73
C ALA A 30 15.50 -8.73 -11.71
N ASN A 31 15.66 -7.62 -10.98
CA ASN A 31 16.94 -6.92 -10.84
C ASN A 31 18.00 -7.70 -10.05
N ARG A 32 17.61 -8.77 -9.32
CA ARG A 32 18.52 -9.67 -8.60
C ARG A 32 18.68 -11.04 -9.27
N SER A 33 18.19 -11.17 -10.51
CA SER A 33 18.21 -12.42 -11.28
C SER A 33 19.61 -13.03 -11.49
N ALA A 34 20.68 -12.22 -11.45
CA ALA A 34 22.05 -12.67 -11.65
C ALA A 34 22.60 -13.56 -10.53
N ASP A 35 22.04 -13.48 -9.31
CA ASP A 35 22.47 -14.27 -8.15
C ASP A 35 21.58 -15.51 -7.93
N LEU A 36 20.65 -15.78 -8.84
CA LEU A 36 19.75 -16.92 -8.75
C LEU A 36 20.35 -18.14 -9.46
N LYS A 37 20.30 -19.28 -8.78
CA LYS A 37 20.70 -20.59 -9.33
C LYS A 37 19.94 -20.93 -10.62
N ASP A 38 18.65 -20.61 -10.67
CA ASP A 38 17.76 -20.87 -11.82
C ASP A 38 16.78 -19.68 -12.03
N PRO A 39 17.18 -18.61 -12.74
CA PRO A 39 16.38 -17.39 -12.87
C PRO A 39 15.07 -17.62 -13.64
N THR A 40 15.08 -18.46 -14.68
CA THR A 40 13.92 -18.69 -15.57
C THR A 40 12.73 -19.33 -14.84
N SER A 41 12.98 -20.18 -13.83
CA SER A 41 11.89 -20.78 -13.02
C SER A 41 11.57 -19.95 -11.77
N SER A 42 12.58 -19.31 -11.18
CA SER A 42 12.45 -18.65 -9.88
C SER A 42 11.82 -17.26 -9.96
N ILE A 43 12.06 -16.50 -11.03
CA ILE A 43 11.42 -15.19 -11.25
C ILE A 43 9.89 -15.32 -11.30
N PRO A 44 9.27 -16.16 -12.17
CA PRO A 44 7.81 -16.22 -12.26
C PRO A 44 7.16 -16.74 -10.97
N LYS A 45 7.77 -17.74 -10.31
CA LYS A 45 7.27 -18.26 -9.03
C LYS A 45 7.36 -17.21 -7.93
N GLY A 46 8.52 -16.58 -7.77
CA GLY A 46 8.75 -15.56 -6.75
C GLY A 46 7.79 -14.38 -6.91
N THR A 47 7.60 -13.92 -8.14
CA THR A 47 6.65 -12.85 -8.49
C THR A 47 5.21 -13.20 -8.12
N LEU A 48 4.74 -14.41 -8.44
CA LEU A 48 3.38 -14.84 -8.07
C LEU A 48 3.18 -14.92 -6.56
N PHE A 49 4.15 -15.48 -5.83
CA PHE A 49 4.09 -15.52 -4.37
C PHE A 49 4.12 -14.13 -3.75
N ALA A 50 4.97 -13.23 -4.25
CA ALA A 50 5.01 -11.85 -3.80
C ALA A 50 3.66 -11.16 -4.00
N GLN A 51 3.05 -11.30 -5.19
CA GLN A 51 1.77 -10.68 -5.50
C GLN A 51 0.61 -11.21 -4.64
N ILE A 52 0.59 -12.52 -4.37
CA ILE A 52 -0.42 -13.12 -3.49
C ILE A 52 -0.24 -12.62 -2.06
N SER A 53 1.01 -12.54 -1.59
CA SER A 53 1.31 -12.08 -0.23
C SER A 53 0.91 -10.62 0.00
N THR A 54 1.21 -9.71 -0.94
CA THR A 54 0.82 -8.30 -0.85
C THR A 54 -0.69 -8.14 -0.94
N SER A 55 -1.35 -8.89 -1.83
CA SER A 55 -2.81 -8.88 -1.93
C SER A 55 -3.47 -9.32 -0.62
N MET A 56 -2.99 -10.40 0.02
CA MET A 56 -3.52 -10.83 1.32
C MET A 56 -3.37 -9.73 2.39
N ILE A 57 -2.20 -9.09 2.46
CA ILE A 57 -1.96 -8.01 3.42
C ILE A 57 -2.93 -6.84 3.19
N TYR A 58 -3.14 -6.41 1.94
CA TYR A 58 -4.09 -5.36 1.62
C TYR A 58 -5.52 -5.72 2.04
N PHE A 59 -5.97 -6.96 1.78
CA PHE A 59 -7.28 -7.41 2.23
C PHE A 59 -7.39 -7.39 3.76
N THR A 60 -6.39 -7.88 4.47
CA THR A 60 -6.37 -7.83 5.94
C THR A 60 -6.53 -6.41 6.46
N PHE A 61 -5.81 -5.43 5.90
CA PHE A 61 -5.94 -4.04 6.32
C PHE A 61 -7.33 -3.45 6.01
N ILE A 62 -7.91 -3.76 4.87
CA ILE A 62 -9.28 -3.33 4.51
C ILE A 62 -10.29 -3.85 5.54
N PHE A 63 -10.20 -5.14 5.89
CA PHE A 63 -11.09 -5.74 6.90
C PHE A 63 -10.89 -5.13 8.29
N VAL A 64 -9.65 -4.97 8.73
CA VAL A 64 -9.35 -4.42 10.07
C VAL A 64 -9.76 -2.96 10.18
N PHE A 65 -9.41 -2.11 9.21
CA PHE A 65 -9.78 -0.69 9.25
C PHE A 65 -11.28 -0.47 9.08
N GLY A 66 -11.95 -1.30 8.27
CA GLY A 66 -13.41 -1.28 8.16
C GLY A 66 -14.14 -1.72 9.45
N ALA A 67 -13.53 -2.60 10.24
CA ALA A 67 -14.11 -3.06 11.51
C ALA A 67 -13.86 -2.08 12.68
N VAL A 68 -12.76 -1.33 12.65
CA VAL A 68 -12.30 -0.52 13.79
C VAL A 68 -12.77 0.93 13.76
N ALA A 69 -12.95 1.55 12.58
CA ALA A 69 -13.25 2.97 12.49
C ALA A 69 -14.46 3.31 11.59
N PRO A 70 -15.24 4.34 11.97
CA PRO A 70 -16.39 4.77 11.18
C PRO A 70 -15.94 5.48 9.90
N ARG A 71 -16.79 5.43 8.87
CA ARG A 71 -16.52 5.99 7.52
C ARG A 71 -15.98 7.42 7.55
N GLU A 72 -16.52 8.28 8.41
CA GLU A 72 -16.10 9.68 8.49
C GLU A 72 -14.65 9.84 8.98
N THR A 73 -14.21 8.99 9.90
CA THR A 73 -12.82 9.01 10.38
C THR A 73 -11.86 8.57 9.27
N LEU A 74 -12.20 7.54 8.50
CA LEU A 74 -11.36 7.08 7.38
C LEU A 74 -11.24 8.11 6.25
N LEU A 75 -12.29 8.90 6.00
CA LEU A 75 -12.28 9.92 4.94
C LEU A 75 -11.47 11.16 5.32
N ASN A 76 -11.50 11.55 6.59
CA ASN A 76 -10.85 12.77 7.06
C ASN A 76 -9.40 12.54 7.54
N ASP A 77 -9.11 11.39 8.14
CA ASP A 77 -7.79 11.10 8.72
C ASP A 77 -6.90 10.30 7.76
N LYS A 78 -6.06 11.03 7.02
CA LYS A 78 -5.05 10.46 6.12
C LYS A 78 -3.95 9.67 6.84
N PHE A 79 -3.78 9.86 8.16
CA PHE A 79 -2.76 9.19 8.97
C PHE A 79 -3.35 8.20 9.97
N PHE A 80 -4.58 7.74 9.73
CA PHE A 80 -5.26 6.79 10.60
C PHE A 80 -4.44 5.52 10.88
N ALA A 81 -3.74 5.01 9.85
CA ALA A 81 -2.85 3.85 9.97
C ALA A 81 -1.66 4.09 10.92
N ALA A 82 -1.15 5.33 11.02
CA ALA A 82 -0.10 5.69 11.98
C ALA A 82 -0.66 5.90 13.39
N THR A 83 -1.89 6.42 13.50
CA THR A 83 -2.57 6.62 14.78
C THR A 83 -2.96 5.31 15.46
N SER A 84 -3.33 4.28 14.68
CA SER A 84 -3.71 2.95 15.20
C SER A 84 -2.51 2.04 15.55
N ALA A 85 -1.30 2.42 15.17
CA ALA A 85 -0.10 1.62 15.41
C ALA A 85 0.40 1.70 16.87
N TRP A 86 0.47 0.55 17.53
CA TRP A 86 1.10 0.34 18.84
C TRP A 86 2.58 -0.05 18.67
N PRO A 87 3.56 0.40 19.48
CA PRO A 87 3.45 1.22 20.70
C PRO A 87 3.72 2.73 20.49
N VAL A 88 4.28 3.15 19.34
CA VAL A 88 4.59 4.56 19.08
C VAL A 88 4.20 4.95 17.65
N LYS A 89 3.29 5.93 17.51
CA LYS A 89 2.77 6.43 16.23
C LYS A 89 3.85 6.87 15.24
N HIS A 90 4.96 7.37 15.78
CA HIS A 90 6.10 7.84 15.00
C HIS A 90 6.81 6.73 14.20
N ILE A 91 6.69 5.47 14.61
CA ILE A 91 7.33 4.33 13.91
C ILE A 91 6.82 4.21 12.48
N VAL A 92 5.51 4.33 12.28
CA VAL A 92 4.90 4.24 10.94
C VAL A 92 5.29 5.45 10.09
N VAL A 93 5.36 6.64 10.69
CA VAL A 93 5.70 7.87 9.98
C VAL A 93 7.17 7.86 9.55
N TYR A 94 8.10 7.54 10.44
CA TYR A 94 9.52 7.43 10.10
C TYR A 94 9.79 6.27 9.14
N GLY A 95 9.10 5.13 9.31
CA GLY A 95 9.18 4.01 8.39
C GLY A 95 8.72 4.38 6.98
N ALA A 96 7.58 5.06 6.84
CA ALA A 96 7.07 5.50 5.55
C ALA A 96 7.99 6.54 4.89
N TRP A 97 8.51 7.51 5.66
CA TRP A 97 9.45 8.50 5.15
C TRP A 97 10.74 7.85 4.63
N HIS A 98 11.29 6.89 5.38
CA HIS A 98 12.50 6.18 5.00
C HIS A 98 12.28 5.26 3.79
N ALA A 99 11.14 4.56 3.73
CA ALA A 99 10.77 3.71 2.59
C ALA A 99 10.59 4.51 1.30
N GLN A 100 10.18 5.78 1.37
CA GLN A 100 10.00 6.64 0.20
C GLN A 100 11.32 7.22 -0.35
N ILE A 101 12.41 7.18 0.44
CA ILE A 101 13.71 7.79 0.08
C ILE A 101 14.71 6.76 -0.48
N MET A 102 14.41 5.47 -0.39
CA MET A 102 15.19 4.37 -0.97
C MET A 102 14.78 4.06 -2.41
#